data_AF-A0A819TDV7-F1
#
_entry.id   AF-A0A819TDV7-F1
#
_cell.length_a   1.000
_cell.length_b   1.000
_cell.length_c   1.000
_cell.angle_alpha   90.00
_cell.angle_beta   90.00
_cell.angle_gamma   90.00
#
_symmetry.space_group_name_H-M   'P 1'
#
loop_
_entity.id
_entity.type
_entity.pdbx_description
1 polymer ?
#
loop_
_entity_poly.entity_id
_entity_poly.type
_entity_poly.pdbx_seq_one_letter_code
_entity_poly.pdbx_strand_id
1 'polypeptide(L)' 'MASSYPQEAKASLRFADLGTLPKRMLAPIEGYENMPVVSLEEAVKPLVSIVPKVERT' A
#
# COMPACT_ATOMS: atom_id res chain seq x y z
N MET A 1 26.14 -17.16 6.66
CA MET A 1 25.99 -16.55 8.00
C MET A 1 25.88 -15.05 7.80
N ALA A 2 24.66 -14.51 7.70
CA ALA A 2 24.45 -13.07 7.63
C ALA A 2 24.40 -12.52 9.06
N SER A 3 25.30 -11.59 9.34
CA SER A 3 25.48 -10.89 10.60
C SER A 3 24.18 -10.28 11.11
N SER A 4 23.92 -10.48 12.41
CA SER A 4 22.84 -9.83 13.15
C SER A 4 22.98 -8.30 13.09
N TYR A 5 22.00 -7.62 12.47
CA TYR A 5 21.88 -6.16 12.57
C TYR A 5 21.26 -5.81 13.93
N PRO A 6 21.91 -4.99 14.78
CA PRO A 6 21.30 -4.54 16.02
C PRO A 6 20.41 -3.32 15.76
N GLN A 7 19.34 -3.24 16.55
CA GLN A 7 18.36 -2.16 16.67
C GLN A 7 17.37 -2.02 15.50
N GLU A 8 16.30 -2.82 15.59
CA GLU A 8 14.99 -2.40 15.10
C GLU A 8 14.64 -1.06 15.75
N ALA A 9 14.82 0.02 14.97
CA ALA A 9 14.21 1.30 15.26
C ALA A 9 12.73 1.03 15.56
N LYS A 10 12.20 1.66 16.63
CA LYS A 10 10.78 1.63 16.98
C LYS A 10 9.95 2.14 15.79
N ALA A 11 9.71 1.28 14.81
CA ALA A 11 8.74 1.52 13.77
C ALA A 11 7.41 1.56 14.51
N SER A 12 6.80 2.74 14.55
CA SER A 12 5.40 2.87 14.97
C SER A 12 4.59 1.98 14.02
N LEU A 13 4.34 0.74 14.43
CA LEU A 13 3.50 -0.19 13.68
C LEU A 13 2.17 0.52 13.47
N ARG A 14 1.77 0.70 12.21
CA ARG A 14 0.45 1.27 11.94
C ARG A 14 -0.54 0.25 12.47
N PHE A 15 -1.63 0.72 13.08
CA PHE A 15 -2.64 -0.19 13.61
C PHE A 15 -3.17 -1.17 12.54
N ALA A 16 -3.15 -0.74 11.27
CA ALA A 16 -3.47 -1.58 10.10
C ALA A 16 -2.51 -2.76 9.88
N ASP A 17 -1.26 -2.66 10.33
CA ASP A 17 -0.23 -3.70 10.17
C ASP A 17 -0.29 -4.76 11.29
N LEU A 18 -1.08 -4.53 12.35
CA LEU A 18 -1.22 -5.45 13.49
C LEU A 18 -2.15 -6.64 13.18
N GLY A 19 -2.85 -6.62 12.05
CA GLY A 19 -3.83 -7.62 11.65
C GLY A 19 -3.38 -8.49 10.49
N THR A 20 -3.97 -9.68 10.37
CA THR A 20 -3.84 -10.47 9.14
C THR A 20 -4.57 -9.78 8.00
N LEU A 21 -3.98 -9.79 6.80
CA LEU A 21 -4.67 -9.32 5.60
C LEU A 21 -6.05 -9.97 5.48
N PRO A 22 -7.10 -9.21 5.11
CA PRO A 22 -8.43 -9.76 4.98
C PRO A 22 -8.40 -10.92 3.98
N LYS A 23 -8.76 -12.12 4.46
CA LYS A 23 -8.84 -13.34 3.64
C LYS A 23 -10.04 -13.33 2.68
N ARG A 24 -10.88 -12.29 2.76
CA ARG A 24 -12.10 -12.14 1.96
C ARG A 24 -11.92 -10.95 1.03
N MET A 25 -12.49 -11.07 -0.15
CA MET A 25 -12.59 -9.96 -1.09
C MET A 25 -13.40 -8.84 -0.44
N LEU A 26 -12.82 -7.64 -0.37
CA LEU A 26 -13.51 -6.45 0.12
C LEU A 26 -14.49 -5.96 -0.95
N ALA A 27 -15.57 -5.31 -0.52
CA ALA A 27 -16.45 -4.62 -1.45
C ALA A 27 -15.68 -3.50 -2.18
N PRO A 28 -16.03 -3.18 -3.43
CA PRO A 28 -15.48 -2.02 -4.12
C PRO A 28 -15.71 -0.73 -3.33
N ILE A 29 -14.83 0.25 -3.55
CA ILE A 29 -14.98 1.60 -2.98
C ILE A 29 -16.22 2.25 -3.59
N GLU A 30 -16.98 2.99 -2.78
CA GLU A 30 -18.15 3.73 -3.25
C GLU A 30 -17.80 4.67 -4.41
N GLY A 31 -18.53 4.56 -5.52
CA GLY A 31 -18.27 5.31 -6.77
C GLY A 31 -17.28 4.65 -7.73
N TYR A 32 -16.68 3.51 -7.36
CA TYR A 32 -15.74 2.74 -8.19
C TYR A 32 -16.28 1.35 -8.56
N GLU A 33 -17.54 1.04 -8.25
CA GLU A 33 -18.14 -0.29 -8.43
C GLU A 33 -18.17 -0.75 -9.89
N ASN A 34 -18.30 0.20 -10.82
CA ASN A 34 -18.39 -0.07 -12.25
C ASN A 34 -17.09 0.26 -13.00
N MET A 35 -16.01 0.57 -12.28
CA MET A 35 -14.72 0.85 -12.90
C MET A 35 -13.98 -0.44 -13.24
N PRO A 36 -13.25 -0.47 -14.38
CA PRO A 36 -12.40 -1.60 -14.69
C PRO A 36 -11.30 -1.73 -13.65
N VAL A 37 -10.93 -2.97 -13.33
CA VAL A 37 -9.73 -3.24 -12.54
C VAL A 37 -8.52 -2.88 -13.39
N VAL A 38 -7.66 -2.02 -12.85
CA VAL A 38 -6.45 -1.54 -13.50
C VAL A 38 -5.22 -1.99 -12.73
N SER A 39 -4.04 -1.90 -13.36
CA SER A 39 -2.78 -2.18 -12.66
C SER A 39 -2.48 -1.09 -11.62
N LEU A 40 -1.58 -1.39 -10.69
CA LEU A 40 -1.17 -0.41 -9.69
C LEU A 40 -0.48 0.80 -10.35
N GLU A 41 0.33 0.55 -11.39
CA GLU A 41 1.01 1.58 -12.18
C GLU A 41 0.02 2.52 -12.85
N GLU A 42 -1.13 2.01 -13.32
CA GLU A 42 -2.18 2.84 -13.91
C GLU A 42 -2.94 3.64 -12.84
N ALA A 43 -3.26 3.02 -11.71
CA ALA A 43 -3.98 3.65 -10.60
C ALA A 43 -3.21 4.84 -9.99
N VAL A 44 -1.87 4.80 -10.00
CA VAL A 44 -1.04 5.87 -9.41
C VAL A 44 -0.79 7.06 -10.35
N LYS A 45 -1.01 6.93 -11.66
CA LYS A 45 -0.74 8.02 -12.64
C LYS A 45 -1.36 9.37 -12.25
N PRO A 46 -2.64 9.46 -11.82
CA PRO A 46 -3.24 10.74 -11.44
C PRO A 46 -2.57 11.35 -10.20
N LEU A 47 -2.07 10.51 -9.30
CA LEU A 47 -1.51 10.92 -8.02
C LEU A 47 -0.13 11.57 -8.14
N VAL A 48 0.61 11.31 -9.23
CA VAL A 48 1.96 11.87 -9.45
C VAL A 48 1.97 13.40 -9.39
N SER A 49 0.90 14.03 -9.89
CA SER A 49 0.74 15.49 -9.88
C SER A 49 0.58 16.09 -8.48
N ILE A 50 0.02 15.31 -7.53
CA ILE A 50 -0.28 15.73 -6.16
C ILE A 50 0.82 15.30 -5.19
N VAL A 51 1.42 14.13 -5.46
CA VAL A 51 2.43 13.51 -4.60
C VAL A 51 3.66 13.14 -5.46
N PRO A 52 4.60 14.08 -5.65
CA PRO A 52 5.76 13.89 -6.53
C PRO A 52 6.71 12.74 -6.13
N LYS A 53 6.55 12.18 -4.93
CA LYS A 53 7.37 11.07 -4.41
C LYS A 53 6.79 9.67 -4.66
N VAL A 54 5.64 9.56 -5.31
CA VAL A 54 4.99 8.26 -5.60
C VAL A 54 5.84 7.42 -6.57
N GLU A 55 6.66 8.03 -7.42
CA GLU A 55 7.53 7.34 -8.40
C GLU A 55 8.86 6.79 -7.84
N ARG A 56 8.95 6.45 -6.55
CA ARG A 56 10.19 5.87 -5.98
C ARG A 56 10.11 4.35 -5.91
N THR A 57 10.42 3.69 -7.03
CA THR A 57 10.85 2.29 -7.09
C THR A 57 11.99 2.16 -8.08
#